data_AF-A0A1G1CAY1-F1
#
_entry.id   AF-A0A1G1CAY1-F1
#
_cell.length_a   1.000
_cell.length_b   1.000
_cell.length_c   1.000
_cell.angle_alpha   90.00
_cell.angle_beta   90.00
_cell.angle_gamma   90.00
#
_symmetry.space_group_name_H-M   'P 1'
#
loop_
_entity.id
_entity.type
_entity.pdbx_description
1 polymer ?
#
loop_
_entity_poly.entity_id
_entity_poly.type
_entity_poly.pdbx_seq_one_letter_code
_entity_poly.pdbx_strand_id
1 'polypeptide(L)'
;MTIEELIVELKKINQRLLEGYDLDDRRVRILARTTKISEEVGELANELLADLELQRKDKMQYFKSENIAKELVDVLFTALILGITLDIDLEKAIKDRLNDINNRVHI
;
A
#
# COMPACT_ATOMS: atom_id res chain seq x y z
N MET A 1 -4.62 -16.17 6.42
CA MET A 1 -5.35 -14.89 6.48
C MET A 1 -6.24 -14.80 5.27
N THR A 2 -7.54 -14.60 5.44
CA THR A 2 -8.48 -14.26 4.37
C THR A 2 -8.42 -12.76 4.05
N ILE A 3 -9.07 -12.33 2.96
CA ILE A 3 -9.16 -10.90 2.63
C ILE A 3 -10.00 -10.14 3.65
N GLU A 4 -11.05 -10.76 4.20
CA GLU A 4 -11.86 -10.15 5.25
C GLU A 4 -11.03 -9.95 6.53
N GLU A 5 -10.26 -10.96 6.93
CA GLU A 5 -9.34 -10.88 8.07
C GLU A 5 -8.30 -9.75 7.87
N LEU A 6 -7.72 -9.63 6.67
CA LEU A 6 -6.81 -8.54 6.34
C LEU A 6 -7.47 -7.17 6.46
N ILE A 7 -8.66 -6.98 5.88
CA ILE A 7 -9.39 -5.70 5.93
C ILE A 7 -9.71 -5.33 7.39
N VAL A 8 -10.07 -6.30 8.23
CA VAL A 8 -10.29 -6.08 9.66
C VAL A 8 -9.03 -5.56 10.35
N GLU A 9 -7.87 -6.16 10.10
CA GLU A 9 -6.61 -5.69 10.67
C GLU A 9 -6.22 -4.30 10.17
N LEU A 10 -6.39 -4.02 8.87
CA LEU A 10 -6.13 -2.69 8.30
C LEU A 10 -7.06 -1.61 8.85
N LYS A 11 -8.32 -1.95 9.17
CA LYS A 11 -9.24 -1.03 9.86
C LYS A 11 -8.75 -0.69 11.26
N LYS A 12 -8.25 -1.67 12.02
CA LYS A 12 -7.65 -1.44 13.35
C LYS A 12 -6.41 -0.55 13.25
N ILE A 13 -5.54 -0.79 12.25
CA ILE A 13 -4.37 0.07 11.99
C ILE A 13 -4.80 1.49 11.65
N ASN A 14 -5.77 1.64 10.75
CA ASN A 14 -6.29 2.97 10.40
C ASN A 14 -6.83 3.69 11.63
N GLN A 15 -7.60 3.01 12.49
CA GLN A 15 -8.12 3.59 13.74
C GLN A 15 -6.98 4.07 14.67
N ARG A 16 -5.93 3.26 14.87
CA ARG A 16 -4.76 3.66 15.66
C ARG A 16 -4.04 4.88 15.07
N LEU A 17 -3.99 4.99 13.73
CA LEU A 17 -3.44 6.17 13.06
C LEU A 17 -4.32 7.41 13.22
N LEU A 18 -5.64 7.26 13.43
CA LEU A 18 -6.52 8.39 13.75
C LEU A 18 -6.38 8.83 15.20
N GLU A 19 -6.14 7.90 16.11
CA GLU A 19 -5.93 8.21 17.53
C GLU A 19 -4.56 8.84 17.79
N GLY A 20 -3.54 8.46 17.01
CA GLY A 20 -2.16 8.93 17.18
C GLY A 20 -1.84 10.27 16.51
N TYR A 21 -2.71 10.77 15.62
CA TYR A 21 -2.48 11.99 14.85
C TYR A 21 -3.75 12.84 14.81
N ASP A 22 -3.60 14.17 14.87
CA ASP A 22 -4.72 15.12 14.75
C ASP A 22 -5.24 15.18 13.30
N LEU A 23 -6.02 14.16 12.92
CA LEU A 23 -6.54 13.93 11.58
C LEU A 23 -8.07 13.91 11.58
N ASP A 24 -8.70 14.85 12.28
CA ASP A 24 -10.16 14.93 12.42
C ASP A 24 -10.88 15.32 11.11
N ASP A 25 -10.22 16.06 10.23
CA ASP A 25 -10.76 16.44 8.93
C ASP A 25 -10.55 15.33 7.87
N ARG A 26 -11.64 14.97 7.18
CA ARG A 26 -11.63 13.92 6.14
C ARG A 26 -10.72 14.25 4.96
N ARG A 27 -10.65 15.52 4.53
CA ARG A 27 -9.79 15.93 3.40
C ARG A 27 -8.32 15.82 3.80
N VAL A 28 -7.98 16.23 5.02
CA VAL A 28 -6.63 16.08 5.57
C VAL A 28 -6.24 14.61 5.65
N ARG A 29 -7.14 13.71 6.11
CA ARG A 29 -6.89 12.27 6.10
C ARG A 29 -6.58 11.73 4.71
N ILE A 30 -7.40 12.07 3.72
CA ILE A 30 -7.22 11.62 2.33
C ILE A 30 -5.85 12.08 1.82
N LEU A 31 -5.51 13.35 1.99
CA LEU A 31 -4.22 13.90 1.55
C LEU A 31 -3.05 13.22 2.26
N ALA A 32 -3.13 13.00 3.57
CA ALA A 32 -2.09 12.31 4.33
C ALA A 32 -1.88 10.87 3.83
N ARG A 33 -2.97 10.13 3.56
CA ARG A 33 -2.88 8.77 3.00
C ARG A 33 -2.33 8.76 1.58
N THR A 34 -2.70 9.72 0.73
CA THR A 34 -2.13 9.86 -0.62
C THR A 34 -0.63 10.15 -0.57
N THR A 35 -0.18 11.04 0.32
CA THR A 35 1.25 11.31 0.52
C THR A 35 1.98 10.06 0.99
N LYS A 36 1.40 9.31 1.95
CA LYS A 36 2.00 8.06 2.46
C LYS A 36 2.14 7.00 1.36
N ILE A 37 1.17 6.85 0.45
CA ILE A 37 1.32 5.97 -0.71
C ILE A 37 2.53 6.40 -1.58
N SER A 38 2.72 7.70 -1.78
CA SER A 38 3.85 8.20 -2.58
C SER A 38 5.20 7.91 -1.92
N GLU A 39 5.26 7.97 -0.59
CA GLU A 39 6.42 7.58 0.21
C GLU A 39 6.75 6.10 0.03
N GLU A 40 5.78 5.19 0.22
CA GLU A 40 6.01 3.74 0.08
C GLU A 40 6.40 3.33 -1.34
N VAL A 41 5.83 3.98 -2.35
CA VAL A 41 6.24 3.75 -3.76
C VAL A 41 7.70 4.19 -3.97
N GLY A 42 8.13 5.27 -3.30
CA GLY A 42 9.51 5.71 -3.31
C GLY A 42 10.46 4.72 -2.63
N GLU A 43 10.05 4.14 -1.50
CA GLU A 43 10.81 3.10 -0.79
C GLU A 43 10.92 1.83 -1.64
N LEU A 44 9.82 1.36 -2.23
CA LEU A 44 9.83 0.24 -3.16
C LEU A 44 10.73 0.51 -4.37
N ALA A 45 10.66 1.71 -4.96
CA ALA A 45 11.52 2.09 -6.07
C ALA A 45 13.00 2.10 -5.66
N ASN A 46 13.33 2.53 -4.44
CA ASN A 46 14.68 2.48 -3.91
C ASN A 46 15.19 1.02 -3.83
N GLU A 47 14.42 0.11 -3.24
CA GLU A 47 14.83 -1.30 -3.13
C GLU A 47 14.96 -1.98 -4.50
N LEU A 48 14.06 -1.69 -5.46
CA LEU A 48 14.16 -2.18 -6.83
C LEU A 48 15.40 -1.64 -7.56
N LEU A 49 15.73 -0.35 -7.41
CA LEU A 49 16.94 0.21 -8.00
C LEU A 49 18.20 -0.40 -7.41
N ALA A 50 18.18 -0.78 -6.14
CA ALA A 50 19.32 -1.45 -5.51
C ALA A 50 19.50 -2.87 -6.06
N ASP A 51 18.39 -3.62 -6.19
CA ASP A 51 18.37 -4.97 -6.76
C ASP A 51 18.86 -5.01 -8.21
N LEU A 52 18.44 -4.03 -9.01
CA LEU A 52 18.87 -3.88 -10.41
C LEU A 52 20.26 -3.27 -10.58
N GLU A 53 20.98 -3.01 -9.49
CA GLU A 53 22.30 -2.37 -9.49
C GLU A 53 22.32 -0.95 -10.15
N LEU A 54 21.18 -0.27 -10.15
CA LEU A 54 20.99 1.05 -10.78
C LEU A 54 21.07 2.23 -9.78
N GLN A 55 21.28 1.96 -8.49
CA GLN A 55 21.55 3.02 -7.50
C GLN A 55 22.94 3.65 -7.69
N ARG A 56 23.12 4.86 -7.13
CA ARG A 56 24.44 5.49 -7.08
C ARG A 56 25.41 4.58 -6.31
N LYS A 57 26.64 4.42 -6.83
CA LYS A 57 27.64 3.46 -6.34
C LYS A 57 27.96 3.60 -4.84
N ASP A 58 27.87 4.81 -4.30
CA ASP A 58 28.04 5.13 -2.88
C ASP A 58 26.97 4.51 -1.97
N LYS A 59 25.80 4.13 -2.53
CA LYS A 59 24.68 3.54 -1.79
C LYS A 59 24.56 2.01 -1.88
N MET A 60 25.25 1.36 -2.83
CA MET A 60 25.13 -0.08 -3.09
C MET A 60 25.68 -0.98 -1.97
N GLN A 61 26.55 -0.43 -1.10
CA GLN A 61 27.21 -1.15 -0.01
C GLN A 61 26.30 -1.57 1.15
N TYR A 62 25.02 -1.18 1.16
CA TYR A 62 24.05 -1.50 2.21
C TYR A 62 22.83 -2.31 1.75
N PHE A 63 22.83 -2.81 0.51
CA PHE A 63 21.68 -3.51 -0.05
C PHE A 63 21.38 -4.85 0.63
N LYS A 64 20.09 -5.13 0.86
CA LYS A 64 19.54 -6.43 1.27
C LYS A 64 18.27 -6.71 0.47
N SER A 65 18.27 -7.74 -0.38
CA SER A 65 17.12 -8.04 -1.28
C SER A 65 15.83 -8.43 -0.55
N GLU A 66 15.94 -8.81 0.73
CA GLU A 66 14.81 -9.18 1.60
C GLU A 66 13.79 -8.05 1.81
N ASN A 67 14.15 -6.80 1.47
CA ASN A 67 13.30 -5.63 1.69
C ASN A 67 12.23 -5.42 0.60
N ILE A 68 12.39 -5.92 -0.63
CA ILE A 68 11.45 -5.63 -1.73
C ILE A 68 10.04 -6.13 -1.41
N ALA A 69 9.93 -7.35 -0.86
CA ALA A 69 8.65 -7.94 -0.50
C ALA A 69 7.96 -7.12 0.59
N LYS A 70 8.72 -6.59 1.55
CA LYS A 70 8.22 -5.69 2.59
C LYS A 70 7.67 -4.40 1.97
N GLU A 71 8.46 -3.68 1.17
CA GLU A 71 8.02 -2.40 0.63
C GLU A 71 6.87 -2.54 -0.38
N LEU A 72 6.81 -3.68 -1.10
CA LEU A 72 5.66 -3.99 -1.95
C LEU A 72 4.37 -4.16 -1.13
N VAL A 73 4.46 -4.83 0.02
CA VAL A 73 3.32 -4.99 0.94
C VAL A 73 2.95 -3.67 1.60
N ASP A 74 3.91 -2.81 1.94
CA ASP A 74 3.65 -1.48 2.51
C ASP A 74 2.90 -0.58 1.49
N VAL A 75 3.25 -0.63 0.21
CA VAL A 75 2.46 0.02 -0.88
C VAL A 75 1.04 -0.53 -0.95
N LEU A 76 0.87 -1.86 -0.90
CA LEU A 76 -0.46 -2.49 -0.93
C LEU A 76 -1.31 -2.04 0.27
N PHE A 77 -0.75 -2.09 1.48
CA PHE A 77 -1.48 -1.77 2.71
C PHE A 77 -1.88 -0.31 2.77
N THR A 78 -0.99 0.61 2.39
CA THR A 78 -1.31 2.04 2.36
C THR A 78 -2.39 2.37 1.33
N ALA A 79 -2.42 1.70 0.18
CA ALA A 79 -3.51 1.81 -0.80
C ALA A 79 -4.86 1.29 -0.26
N LEU A 80 -4.85 0.15 0.43
CA LEU A 80 -6.07 -0.40 1.05
C LEU A 80 -6.57 0.49 2.20
N ILE A 81 -5.69 1.05 3.02
CA ILE A 81 -6.05 2.01 4.08
C ILE A 81 -6.66 3.29 3.50
N LEU A 82 -6.18 3.78 2.34
CA LEU A 82 -6.85 4.87 1.63
C LEU A 82 -8.27 4.47 1.22
N GLY A 83 -8.47 3.25 0.70
CA GLY A 83 -9.81 2.75 0.39
C GLY A 83 -10.74 2.71 1.60
N ILE A 84 -10.24 2.28 2.76
CA ILE A 84 -10.97 2.33 4.04
C ILE A 84 -11.32 3.79 4.40
N THR A 85 -10.38 4.72 4.24
CA THR A 85 -10.58 6.16 4.52
C THR A 85 -11.63 6.79 3.60
N LEU A 86 -11.79 6.25 2.39
CA LEU A 86 -12.78 6.66 1.40
C LEU A 86 -14.13 5.94 1.56
N ASP A 87 -14.28 5.10 2.58
CA ASP A 87 -15.49 4.32 2.86
C ASP A 87 -15.83 3.32 1.72
N ILE A 88 -14.81 2.81 1.02
CA ILE A 88 -14.96 1.85 -0.08
C ILE A 88 -15.20 0.44 0.50
N ASP A 89 -16.18 -0.26 -0.07
CA ASP A 89 -16.32 -1.72 0.09
C ASP A 89 -15.20 -2.43 -0.70
N LEU A 90 -14.06 -2.61 -0.04
CA LEU A 90 -12.86 -3.19 -0.63
C LEU A 90 -13.06 -4.62 -1.11
N GLU A 91 -13.79 -5.44 -0.35
CA GLU A 91 -14.02 -6.83 -0.69
C GLU A 91 -14.82 -6.93 -2.00
N LYS A 92 -15.91 -6.17 -2.09
CA LYS A 92 -16.70 -6.08 -3.32
C LYS A 92 -15.87 -5.51 -4.48
N ALA A 93 -15.17 -4.40 -4.27
CA ALA A 93 -14.38 -3.74 -5.32
C ALA A 93 -13.30 -4.66 -5.91
N ILE A 94 -12.64 -5.46 -5.06
CA ILE A 94 -11.63 -6.43 -5.48
C ILE A 94 -12.28 -7.59 -6.24
N LYS A 95 -13.40 -8.15 -5.74
CA LYS A 95 -14.15 -9.22 -6.42
C LYS A 95 -14.64 -8.78 -7.80
N ASP A 96 -15.26 -7.60 -7.89
CA ASP A 96 -15.76 -7.03 -9.15
C ASP A 96 -14.60 -6.85 -10.14
N ARG A 97 -13.46 -6.30 -9.68
CA ARG A 97 -12.28 -6.10 -10.54
C ARG A 97 -11.67 -7.41 -11.01
N LEU A 98 -11.62 -8.44 -10.18
CA LEU A 98 -11.12 -9.76 -10.57
C LEU A 98 -12.02 -10.42 -11.61
N ASN A 99 -13.34 -10.34 -11.45
CA ASN A 99 -14.30 -10.83 -12.43
C ASN A 99 -14.13 -10.13 -13.79
N ASP A 100 -14.01 -8.81 -13.79
CA ASP A 100 -13.75 -8.02 -15.01
C ASP A 100 -12.47 -8.44 -15.73
N ILE A 101 -11.39 -8.69 -14.99
CA ILE A 101 -10.12 -9.12 -15.57
C ILE A 101 -10.26 -10.54 -16.15
N ASN A 102 -10.81 -11.48 -15.39
CA ASN A 102 -10.98 -12.86 -15.85
C ASN A 102 -11.86 -12.96 -17.10
N ASN A 103 -12.90 -12.13 -17.20
CA ASN A 103 -13.76 -12.08 -18.39
C ASN A 103 -13.06 -11.47 -19.63
N ARG A 104 -11.97 -10.70 -19.44
CA ARG A 104 -11.14 -10.16 -20.52
C ARG A 104 -10.02 -11.10 -20.93
N VAL A 105 -9.52 -11.91 -20.00
CA VAL A 105 -8.48 -12.92 -20.23
C VAL A 105 -9.14 -14.20 -20.74
N HIS A 106 -9.85 -14.08 -21.86
CA HIS A 106 -10.16 -15.21 -22.73
C HIS A 106 -9.35 -15.00 -24.01
N ILE A 107 -8.38 -15.89 -24.23
CA ILE A 107 -7.61 -15.99 -25.47
C ILE A 107 -8.56 -16.44 -26.58
#